data_AF-A0A382PQ95-F1
#
_entry.id   AF-A0A382PQ95-F1
#
_cell.length_a   1.000
_cell.length_b   1.000
_cell.length_c   1.000
_cell.angle_alpha   90.00
_cell.angle_beta   90.00
_cell.angle_gamma   90.00
#
_symmetry.space_group_name_H-M   'P 1'
#
loop_
_entity.id
_entity.type
_entity.pdbx_description
1 polymer ?
#
loop_
_entity_poly.entity_id
_entity_poly.type
_entity_poly.pdbx_seq_one_letter_code
_entity_poly.pdbx_strand_id
1 'polypeptide(L)' 'MEYLRDNPNAPQVVAKGQDNLAEKIIAIAKKNNVPVHQDSDLVEVLVHLDLGDFIPPELYQAIAEILTHLYRVNKFS' A
#
# COMPACT_ATOMS: atom_id res chain seq x y z
N MET A 1 22.13 5.32 17.00
CA MET A 1 22.22 5.72 15.58
C MET A 1 20.87 5.42 14.96
N GLU A 2 19.93 6.36 15.05
CA GLU A 2 18.53 6.16 14.61
C GLU A 2 18.28 7.07 13.42
N TYR A 3 18.69 6.59 12.24
CA TYR A 3 18.62 7.30 10.95
C TYR A 3 17.46 6.77 10.09
N LEU A 4 16.26 6.66 10.67
CA LEU A 4 15.04 6.34 9.91
C LEU A 4 13.93 7.37 10.16
N ARG A 5 14.29 8.60 10.53
CA ARG A 5 13.33 9.70 10.64
C ARG A 5 13.08 10.28 9.25
N ASP A 6 11.87 10.03 8.78
CA ASP A 6 11.07 10.96 7.99
C ASP A 6 11.71 11.37 6.65
N ASN A 7 11.80 10.42 5.72
CA ASN A 7 11.69 10.82 4.31
C ASN A 7 10.21 11.16 4.07
N PRO A 8 9.84 12.43 3.86
CA PRO A 8 8.44 12.82 3.65
C PRO A 8 7.80 12.16 2.42
N ASN A 9 8.61 11.49 1.59
CA ASN A 9 8.18 10.75 0.40
C ASN A 9 8.11 9.22 0.62
N ALA A 10 8.37 8.72 1.83
CA ALA A 10 8.23 7.30 2.12
C ALA A 10 6.74 6.89 2.09
N PRO A 11 6.38 5.80 1.38
CA PRO A 11 5.03 5.27 1.45
C PRO A 11 4.67 4.86 2.88
N GLN A 12 3.39 4.97 3.25
CA GLN A 12 2.92 4.73 4.62
C GLN A 12 1.66 3.86 4.61
N VAL A 13 1.49 3.04 5.66
CA VAL A 13 0.27 2.28 5.89
C VAL A 13 -0.82 3.20 6.44
N VAL A 14 -1.77 3.56 5.57
CA VAL A 14 -2.89 4.46 5.93
C VAL A 14 -4.19 3.74 6.27
N ALA A 15 -4.27 2.44 5.98
CA ALA A 15 -5.40 1.59 6.31
C ALA A 15 -4.96 0.14 6.46
N LYS A 16 -5.52 -0.57 7.44
CA LYS A 16 -5.29 -1.99 7.70
C LYS A 16 -6.58 -2.62 8.24
N GLY A 17 -6.86 -3.86 7.87
CA GLY A 17 -8.02 -4.59 8.35
C GLY A 17 -8.04 -6.03 7.90
N GLN A 18 -8.84 -6.84 8.57
CA GLN A 18 -9.08 -8.25 8.27
C GLN A 18 -10.58 -8.56 8.25
N ASP A 19 -10.97 -9.69 7.68
CA ASP A 19 -12.35 -10.16 7.61
C ASP A 19 -13.30 -9.06 7.10
N ASN A 20 -14.42 -8.85 7.80
CA ASN A 20 -15.42 -7.83 7.50
C ASN A 20 -14.85 -6.40 7.37
N LEU A 21 -13.75 -6.09 8.07
CA LEU A 21 -13.12 -4.76 7.97
C LEU A 21 -12.35 -4.63 6.64
N ALA A 22 -11.64 -5.67 6.21
CA ALA A 22 -10.95 -5.69 4.92
C ALA A 22 -11.94 -5.51 3.76
N GLU A 23 -13.08 -6.19 3.82
CA GLU A 23 -14.15 -6.05 2.83
C GLU A 23 -14.67 -4.60 2.76
N LYS A 24 -14.85 -3.95 3.91
CA LYS A 24 -15.26 -2.53 3.98
C LYS A 24 -14.21 -1.59 3.39
N ILE A 25 -12.93 -1.81 3.68
CA ILE A 25 -11.83 -1.01 3.11
C ILE A 25 -11.85 -1.13 1.58
N ILE A 26 -11.96 -2.35 1.04
CA ILE A 26 -12.04 -2.61 -0.40
C ILE A 26 -13.27 -1.95 -1.01
N ALA A 27 -14.43 -2.04 -0.36
CA ALA A 27 -15.66 -1.40 -0.84
C ALA A 27 -15.53 0.12 -0.91
N ILE A 28 -14.92 0.74 0.10
CA ILE A 28 -14.66 2.19 0.12
C ILE A 28 -13.67 2.59 -0.97
N ALA A 29 -12.59 1.82 -1.15
CA ALA A 29 -11.61 2.06 -2.22
C ALA A 29 -12.28 2.05 -3.60
N LYS A 30 -13.06 1.01 -3.89
CA LYS A 30 -13.84 0.88 -5.14
C LYS A 30 -14.80 2.05 -5.34
N LYS A 31 -15.54 2.45 -4.31
CA LYS A 31 -16.48 3.60 -4.36
C LYS A 31 -15.79 4.92 -4.72
N ASN A 32 -14.53 5.08 -4.31
CA ASN A 32 -13.74 6.30 -4.55
C ASN A 32 -12.79 6.18 -5.75
N ASN A 33 -12.94 5.14 -6.59
CA ASN A 33 -12.06 4.86 -7.73
C ASN A 33 -10.56 4.73 -7.33
N VAL A 34 -10.29 4.27 -6.11
CA VAL A 34 -8.94 3.90 -5.68
C VAL A 34 -8.66 2.48 -6.19
N PRO A 35 -7.63 2.28 -7.02
CA PRO A 35 -7.29 0.95 -7.53
C PRO A 35 -6.97 -0.02 -6.40
N VAL A 36 -7.43 -1.28 -6.55
CA VAL A 36 -7.16 -2.36 -5.60
C VAL A 36 -6.29 -3.40 -6.29
N HIS A 37 -5.12 -3.65 -5.73
CA HIS A 37 -4.19 -4.69 -6.19
C HIS A 37 -4.25 -5.87 -5.22
N GLN A 38 -4.39 -7.09 -5.73
CA GLN A 38 -4.38 -8.32 -4.95
C GLN A 38 -3.09 -9.07 -5.19
N ASP A 39 -2.27 -9.17 -4.14
CA ASP A 39 -1.01 -9.90 -4.13
C ASP A 39 -0.85 -10.53 -2.75
N SER A 40 -0.92 -11.86 -2.68
CA SER A 40 -0.87 -12.59 -1.41
C SER A 40 0.49 -12.49 -0.72
N ASP A 41 1.57 -12.48 -1.50
CA ASP A 41 2.95 -12.45 -0.98
C ASP A 41 3.21 -11.08 -0.35
N LEU A 42 2.79 -10.01 -1.02
CA LEU A 42 2.91 -8.66 -0.47
C LEU A 42 2.01 -8.46 0.76
N VAL A 43 0.80 -9.03 0.77
CA VAL A 43 -0.09 -8.97 1.94
C VAL A 43 0.54 -9.65 3.15
N GLU A 44 1.18 -10.82 2.97
CA GLU A 44 1.87 -11.53 4.05
C GLU A 44 2.97 -10.69 4.69
N VAL A 45 3.63 -9.84 3.92
CA VAL A 45 4.63 -8.91 4.48
C VAL A 45 3.96 -7.70 5.13
N LEU A 46 3.04 -7.03 4.42
CA LEU A 46 2.42 -5.77 4.87
C LEU A 46 1.54 -5.95 6.11
N VAL A 47 0.99 -7.14 6.37
CA VAL A 47 0.18 -7.41 7.57
C VAL A 47 0.99 -7.28 8.86
N HIS A 48 2.33 -7.33 8.80
CA HIS A 48 3.20 -7.15 9.96
C HIS A 48 3.46 -5.69 10.31
N LEU A 49 3.13 -4.74 9.41
CA LEU A 49 3.28 -3.30 9.67
C LEU A 49 2.05 -2.74 10.37
N ASP A 50 2.24 -1.80 11.29
CA ASP A 50 1.15 -1.13 11.98
C ASP A 50 0.61 0.07 11.20
N LEU A 51 -0.59 0.50 11.59
CA LEU A 51 -1.20 1.69 11.00
C LEU A 51 -0.33 2.91 11.34
N GLY A 52 0.07 3.65 10.31
CA GLY A 52 0.98 4.79 10.45
C GLY A 52 2.45 4.44 10.28
N ASP A 53 2.82 3.16 10.16
CA ASP A 53 4.19 2.79 9.86
C ASP A 53 4.56 3.19 8.42
N PHE A 54 5.80 3.65 8.28
CA PHE A 54 6.41 3.78 6.96
C PHE A 54 6.77 2.41 6.40
N ILE A 55 6.61 2.26 5.09
CA ILE A 55 7.04 1.04 4.40
C ILE A 55 8.57 0.92 4.53
N PRO A 56 9.12 -0.25 4.91
CA PRO A 56 10.56 -0.47 4.95
C PRO A 56 11.21 -0.36 3.56
N PRO A 57 12.45 0.16 3.45
CA PRO A 57 13.14 0.34 2.17
C PRO A 57 13.26 -0.94 1.32
N GLU A 58 13.38 -2.10 1.94
CA GLU A 58 13.42 -3.40 1.29
C GLU A 58 12.15 -3.73 0.49
N LEU A 59 11.01 -3.10 0.80
CA LEU A 59 9.74 -3.29 0.07
C LEU A 59 9.52 -2.22 -0.99
N TYR A 60 10.38 -1.20 -1.10
CA TYR A 60 10.17 -0.09 -2.03
C TYR A 60 10.12 -0.52 -3.48
N GLN A 61 10.87 -1.55 -3.87
CA GLN A 61 10.83 -2.06 -5.24
C GLN A 61 9.44 -2.61 -5.59
N ALA A 62 8.87 -3.47 -4.75
CA ALA A 62 7.54 -4.04 -4.96
C ALA A 62 6.46 -2.94 -5.03
N ILE A 63 6.52 -1.96 -4.12
CA ILE A 63 5.60 -0.82 -4.14
C ILE A 63 5.76 0.02 -5.41
N ALA A 64 6.99 0.29 -5.86
CA ALA A 64 7.26 1.06 -7.07
C ALA A 64 6.75 0.36 -8.34
N GLU A 65 6.82 -0.97 -8.39
CA GLU A 65 6.27 -1.76 -9.49
C GLU A 65 4.74 -1.64 -9.56
N ILE A 66 4.05 -1.73 -8.42
CA ILE A 66 2.60 -1.51 -8.32
C ILE A 66 2.23 -0.11 -8.78
N LEU A 67 2.89 0.92 -8.23
CA LEU A 67 2.63 2.31 -8.60
C LEU A 67 2.86 2.55 -10.10
N THR A 68 3.96 2.00 -10.64
CA THR A 68 4.27 2.09 -12.08
C THR A 68 3.18 1.44 -12.93
N HIS A 69 2.68 0.28 -12.51
CA HIS A 69 1.56 -0.39 -13.18
C HIS A 69 0.31 0.50 -13.19
N LEU A 70 -0.06 1.06 -12.04
CA LEU A 70 -1.21 1.96 -11.91
C LEU A 70 -1.08 3.22 -12.78
N TYR A 71 0.10 3.86 -12.80
CA TYR A 71 0.33 5.05 -13.64
C TYR A 71 0.27 4.75 -15.14
N ARG A 72 0.74 3.57 -15.57
CA ARG A 72 0.62 3.16 -16.97
C ARG A 72 -0.85 2.97 -17.35
N VAL A 73 -1.64 2.32 -16.50
CA VAL A 73 -3.09 2.13 -16.74
C VAL A 73 -3.82 3.47 -16.81
N ASN A 74 -3.47 4.43 -15.95
CA ASN A 74 -4.11 5.74 -15.91
C ASN A 74 -3.69 6.69 -17.05
N LYS A 75 -2.47 6.54 -17.61
CA LYS A 75 -2.03 7.33 -18.79
C LYS A 75 -2.71 6.94 -20.11
N PHE A 76 -3.44 5.83 -20.13
CA PHE A 76 -4.20 5.36 -21.29
C PHE A 76 -5.72 5.32 -21.06
N SER A 77 -6.24 6.03 -20.04
CA SER A 77 -7.68 6.32 -19.87
C SER A 77 -8.03 7.75 -20.27
#